data_AF-A0A5Q0QEH2-F1
#
_entry.id   AF-A0A5Q0QEH2-F1
#
_cell.length_a   1.000
_cell.length_b   1.000
_cell.length_c   1.000
_cell.angle_alpha   90.00
_cell.angle_beta   90.00
_cell.angle_gamma   90.00
#
_symmetry.space_group_name_H-M   'P 1'
#
loop_
_entity.id
_entity.type
_entity.pdbx_description
1 polymer ?
#
loop_
_entity_poly.entity_id
_entity_poly.type
_entity_poly.pdbx_seq_one_letter_code
_entity_poly.pdbx_strand_id
1 'polypeptide(L)'
;MKDRLNIDELSQHLGWDESEIDLDRNAIETELHEREQAQSLPIKILSIFGGFMASITFSGILFTLGIFDNESTLLFFGLLFLIGSVVFSRKVNTMLLDTMCVSTLLIGFILFGISLEQFHLADETYLLIICSLAIICINLVRNYIMIFVLVLVSCGTLLAAIVEFGFNNLAQLYIPSIGILLAYLYLKEGKIISQRNFLSIRYNPIRIALTFCLLFGLAFLTFDEHSSLHNYFSWAGSIIFIGLCFVVLHRIFEVLSINNRKNRFLLYLLSLCCLLPCILYPALSGAIFLILLSFLVNYKTGFVLGILFLCYAVSRFYYDLDLTLLTKSIMMMVSGAFFLILYFVSLKISNHEKN
;
A
#
# COMPACT_ATOMS: atom_id res chain seq x y z
N MET A 1 0.98 -19.08 -24.22
CA MET A 1 0.55 -20.49 -24.29
C MET A 1 -0.51 -20.63 -23.21
N LYS A 2 -1.75 -20.91 -23.63
CA LYS A 2 -2.98 -20.75 -22.84
C LYS A 2 -3.18 -22.04 -22.02
N ASP A 3 -2.83 -22.02 -20.74
CA ASP A 3 -3.22 -23.10 -19.82
C ASP A 3 -4.72 -22.97 -19.59
N ARG A 4 -5.51 -23.64 -20.44
CA ARG A 4 -6.87 -24.01 -20.09
C ARG A 4 -6.72 -25.01 -18.94
N LEU A 5 -6.74 -24.53 -17.71
CA LEU A 5 -6.91 -25.39 -16.55
C LEU A 5 -8.28 -26.06 -16.69
N ASN A 6 -8.27 -27.28 -17.20
CA ASN A 6 -9.46 -28.10 -17.31
C ASN A 6 -9.83 -28.53 -15.90
N ILE A 7 -11.05 -28.18 -15.45
CA ILE A 7 -11.50 -28.49 -14.08
C ILE A 7 -11.43 -30.01 -13.83
N ASP A 8 -11.60 -30.80 -14.88
CA ASP A 8 -11.49 -32.26 -14.86
C ASP A 8 -10.05 -32.76 -14.68
N GLU A 9 -9.04 -32.02 -15.14
CA GLU A 9 -7.62 -32.34 -14.84
C GLU A 9 -7.28 -32.02 -13.38
N LEU A 10 -7.82 -30.92 -12.84
CA LEU A 10 -7.64 -30.53 -11.44
C LEU A 10 -8.29 -31.51 -10.48
N SER A 11 -9.53 -31.95 -10.74
CA SER A 11 -10.23 -32.93 -9.89
C SER A 11 -9.49 -34.27 -9.88
N GLN A 12 -8.95 -34.69 -11.03
CA GLN A 12 -8.15 -35.90 -11.16
C GLN A 12 -6.78 -35.79 -10.50
N HIS A 13 -6.12 -34.62 -10.54
CA HIS A 13 -4.83 -34.40 -9.86
C HIS A 13 -4.96 -34.30 -8.34
N LEU A 14 -6.08 -33.78 -7.85
CA LEU A 14 -6.33 -33.56 -6.42
C LEU A 14 -7.02 -34.76 -5.74
N GLY A 15 -7.43 -35.77 -6.50
CA GLY A 15 -8.06 -36.99 -5.98
C GLY A 15 -9.40 -36.71 -5.28
N TRP A 16 -10.14 -35.69 -5.74
CA TRP A 16 -11.42 -35.31 -5.16
C TRP A 16 -12.54 -36.19 -5.71
N ASP A 17 -13.22 -36.89 -4.82
CA ASP A 17 -14.43 -37.63 -5.15
C ASP A 17 -15.59 -36.61 -5.24
N GLU A 18 -16.26 -36.53 -6.40
CA GLU A 18 -17.28 -35.51 -6.72
C GLU A 18 -18.50 -35.53 -5.78
N SER A 19 -18.60 -36.54 -4.91
CA SER A 19 -19.72 -36.73 -3.99
C SER A 19 -19.58 -36.01 -2.64
N GLU A 20 -18.39 -35.53 -2.26
CA GLU A 20 -18.15 -34.91 -0.93
C GLU A 20 -18.14 -33.37 -0.94
N ILE A 21 -18.02 -32.72 -2.10
CA ILE A 21 -17.90 -31.26 -2.19
C ILE A 21 -18.85 -30.73 -3.25
N ASP A 22 -19.86 -29.97 -2.83
CA ASP A 22 -20.80 -29.23 -3.70
C ASP A 22 -20.06 -28.07 -4.39
N LEU A 23 -19.29 -28.41 -5.43
CA LEU A 23 -18.53 -27.48 -6.25
C LEU A 23 -19.46 -26.85 -7.29
N ASP A 24 -19.81 -25.58 -7.07
CA ASP A 24 -20.53 -24.76 -8.04
C ASP A 24 -19.65 -24.47 -9.28
N ARG A 25 -19.62 -25.42 -10.22
CA ARG A 25 -18.84 -25.35 -11.46
C ARG A 25 -19.14 -24.08 -12.26
N ASN A 26 -20.39 -23.61 -12.26
CA ASN A 26 -20.78 -22.38 -12.97
C ASN A 26 -20.14 -21.14 -12.34
N ALA A 27 -20.06 -21.06 -11.01
CA ALA A 27 -19.36 -19.97 -10.34
C ALA A 27 -17.85 -19.97 -10.64
N ILE A 28 -17.23 -21.17 -10.67
CA ILE A 28 -15.79 -21.32 -10.93
C ILE A 28 -15.46 -20.95 -12.39
N GLU A 29 -16.25 -21.41 -13.35
CA GLU A 29 -16.07 -21.07 -14.77
C GLU A 29 -16.31 -19.57 -15.03
N THR A 30 -17.29 -18.97 -14.36
CA THR A 30 -17.54 -17.52 -14.45
C THR A 30 -16.35 -16.74 -13.88
N GLU A 31 -15.82 -17.14 -12.72
CA GLU A 31 -14.67 -16.48 -12.09
C GLU A 31 -13.37 -16.68 -12.89
N LEU A 32 -13.18 -17.84 -13.52
CA LEU A 32 -12.08 -18.11 -14.46
C LEU A 32 -12.17 -17.24 -15.71
N HIS A 33 -13.36 -17.11 -16.30
CA HIS A 33 -13.57 -16.22 -17.45
C HIS A 33 -13.38 -14.75 -17.09
N GLU A 34 -13.84 -14.30 -15.92
CA GLU A 34 -13.56 -12.95 -15.41
C GLU A 34 -12.06 -12.73 -15.14
N ARG A 35 -11.33 -13.75 -14.69
CA ARG A 35 -9.87 -13.71 -14.52
C ARG A 35 -9.12 -13.69 -15.86
N GLU A 36 -9.58 -14.40 -16.88
CA GLU A 36 -9.00 -14.35 -18.22
C GLU A 36 -9.24 -12.98 -18.89
N GLN A 37 -10.39 -12.35 -18.62
CA GLN A 37 -10.68 -10.97 -19.01
C GLN A 37 -10.03 -9.93 -18.07
N ALA A 38 -9.49 -10.37 -16.92
CA ALA A 38 -8.84 -9.47 -15.99
C ALA A 38 -7.56 -8.91 -16.62
N GLN A 39 -7.60 -7.60 -16.85
CA GLN A 39 -6.53 -6.86 -17.49
C GLN A 39 -5.16 -7.15 -16.85
N SER A 40 -4.13 -7.20 -17.69
CA SER A 40 -2.75 -7.29 -17.22
C SER A 40 -2.40 -6.08 -16.34
N LEU A 41 -1.67 -6.32 -15.25
CA LEU A 41 -1.24 -5.29 -14.30
C LEU A 41 -0.64 -4.03 -14.97
N PRO A 42 0.19 -4.13 -16.04
CA PRO A 42 0.73 -2.95 -16.72
C PRO A 42 -0.35 -2.04 -17.32
N ILE A 43 -1.41 -2.61 -17.90
CA ILE A 43 -2.51 -1.83 -18.51
C ILE A 43 -3.27 -1.06 -17.43
N LYS A 44 -3.50 -1.69 -16.26
CA LYS A 44 -4.13 -1.02 -15.11
C LYS A 44 -3.29 0.13 -14.59
N ILE A 45 -1.97 -0.06 -14.48
CA ILE A 45 -1.03 0.99 -14.05
C ILE A 45 -1.03 2.14 -15.05
N LEU A 46 -0.92 1.86 -16.35
CA LEU A 46 -0.94 2.87 -17.39
C LEU A 46 -2.25 3.67 -17.40
N SER A 47 -3.38 2.99 -17.18
CA SER A 47 -4.70 3.60 -17.02
C SER A 47 -4.75 4.57 -15.83
N ILE A 48 -4.14 4.21 -14.70
CA ILE A 48 -4.09 5.08 -13.51
C ILE A 48 -3.26 6.34 -13.83
N PHE A 49 -2.05 6.17 -14.37
CA PHE A 49 -1.19 7.30 -14.74
C PHE A 49 -1.82 8.20 -15.81
N GLY A 50 -2.48 7.61 -16.81
CA GLY A 50 -3.24 8.34 -17.82
C GLY A 50 -4.38 9.16 -17.21
N GLY A 51 -5.11 8.57 -16.25
CA GLY A 51 -6.14 9.27 -15.49
C GLY A 51 -5.60 10.47 -14.70
N PHE A 52 -4.49 10.31 -14.00
CA PHE A 52 -3.83 11.41 -13.29
C PHE A 52 -3.36 12.53 -14.23
N MET A 53 -2.66 12.18 -15.32
CA MET A 53 -2.17 13.16 -16.30
C MET A 53 -3.32 13.92 -16.98
N ALA A 54 -4.39 13.21 -17.36
CA ALA A 54 -5.59 13.84 -17.91
C ALA A 54 -6.24 14.80 -16.90
N SER A 55 -6.29 14.42 -15.63
CA SER A 55 -6.85 15.26 -14.56
C SER A 55 -6.06 16.56 -14.36
N ILE A 56 -4.73 16.47 -14.32
CA ILE A 56 -3.84 17.63 -14.19
C ILE A 56 -4.01 18.57 -15.40
N THR A 57 -3.97 18.00 -16.62
CA THR A 57 -4.09 18.77 -17.86
C THR A 57 -5.44 19.48 -17.94
N PHE A 58 -6.53 18.76 -17.65
CA PHE A 58 -7.88 19.31 -17.70
C PHE A 58 -8.11 20.37 -16.61
N SER A 59 -7.62 20.14 -15.39
CA SER A 59 -7.62 21.14 -14.32
C SER A 59 -6.89 22.41 -14.76
N GLY A 60 -5.73 22.27 -15.43
CA GLY A 60 -5.00 23.39 -16.01
C GLY A 60 -5.80 24.17 -17.07
N ILE A 61 -6.55 23.48 -17.93
CA ILE A 61 -7.44 24.14 -18.91
C ILE A 61 -8.56 24.90 -18.19
N LEU A 62 -9.22 24.30 -17.20
CA LEU A 62 -10.25 24.98 -16.41
C LEU A 62 -9.70 26.23 -15.70
N PHE A 63 -8.43 26.19 -15.26
CA PHE A 63 -7.73 27.33 -14.68
C PHE A 63 -7.54 28.45 -15.69
N THR A 64 -7.08 28.14 -16.91
CA THR A 64 -6.95 29.14 -17.98
C THR A 64 -8.29 29.74 -18.43
N LEU A 65 -9.41 29.04 -18.21
CA LEU A 65 -10.75 29.52 -18.54
C LEU A 65 -11.36 30.43 -17.45
N GLY A 66 -10.67 30.67 -16.34
CA GLY A 66 -11.18 31.49 -15.22
C GLY A 66 -12.31 30.84 -14.42
N ILE A 67 -12.48 29.51 -14.54
CA ILE A 67 -13.54 28.79 -13.79
C ILE A 67 -13.21 28.74 -12.29
N PHE A 68 -11.93 28.86 -11.93
CA PHE A 68 -11.48 28.88 -10.54
C PHE A 68 -11.80 30.18 -9.79
N ASP A 69 -12.24 31.22 -10.50
CA ASP A 69 -12.51 32.53 -9.91
C ASP A 69 -13.86 32.58 -9.18
N ASN A 70 -14.77 31.64 -9.46
CA ASN A 70 -16.12 31.62 -8.90
C ASN A 70 -16.37 30.36 -8.05
N GLU A 71 -16.42 30.52 -6.73
CA GLU A 71 -16.68 29.47 -5.73
C GLU A 71 -17.88 28.57 -6.08
N SER A 72 -19.01 29.19 -6.42
CA SER A 72 -20.25 28.48 -6.75
C SER A 72 -20.11 27.61 -8.01
N THR A 73 -19.31 28.07 -8.98
CA THR A 73 -19.07 27.30 -10.21
C THR A 73 -18.17 26.10 -9.94
N LEU A 74 -17.13 26.28 -9.11
CA LEU A 74 -16.25 25.19 -8.68
C LEU A 74 -17.02 24.11 -7.93
N LEU A 75 -17.89 24.49 -6.99
CA LEU A 75 -18.71 23.54 -6.24
C LEU A 75 -19.66 22.78 -7.18
N PHE A 76 -20.35 23.49 -8.07
CA PHE A 76 -21.29 22.88 -9.01
C PHE A 76 -20.59 21.89 -9.94
N PHE A 77 -19.49 22.28 -10.59
CA PHE A 77 -18.73 21.39 -11.48
C PHE A 77 -18.05 20.25 -10.73
N GLY A 78 -17.54 20.49 -9.52
CA GLY A 78 -16.97 19.46 -8.66
C GLY A 78 -17.97 18.36 -8.33
N LEU A 79 -19.17 18.72 -7.85
CA LEU A 79 -20.24 17.76 -7.58
C LEU A 79 -20.74 17.07 -8.86
N LEU A 80 -20.89 17.82 -9.95
CA LEU A 80 -21.32 17.27 -11.24
C LEU A 80 -20.36 16.18 -11.74
N PHE A 81 -19.05 16.41 -11.67
CA PHE A 81 -18.06 15.43 -12.07
C PHE A 81 -17.97 14.24 -11.12
N LEU A 82 -18.08 14.45 -9.80
CA LEU A 82 -18.11 13.35 -8.83
C LEU A 82 -19.33 12.44 -9.04
N ILE A 83 -20.53 13.02 -9.12
CA ILE A 83 -21.76 12.26 -9.35
C ILE A 83 -21.72 11.60 -10.73
N GLY A 84 -21.29 12.34 -11.76
CA GLY A 84 -21.17 11.85 -13.13
C GLY A 84 -20.25 10.63 -13.22
N SER A 85 -19.07 10.69 -12.61
CA SER A 85 -18.13 9.57 -12.56
C SER A 85 -18.72 8.33 -11.87
N VAL A 86 -19.32 8.49 -10.69
CA VAL A 86 -19.91 7.38 -9.93
C VAL A 86 -21.08 6.76 -10.71
N VAL A 87 -21.95 7.55 -11.33
CA VAL A 87 -23.09 7.04 -12.11
C VAL A 87 -22.61 6.33 -13.37
N PHE A 88 -21.67 6.92 -14.11
CA PHE A 88 -21.20 6.36 -15.38
C PHE A 88 -20.46 5.04 -15.18
N SER A 89 -19.70 4.94 -14.09
CA SER A 89 -19.00 3.71 -13.71
C SER A 89 -19.89 2.52 -13.40
N ARG A 90 -21.18 2.75 -13.11
CA ARG A 90 -22.14 1.67 -12.87
C ARG A 90 -22.76 1.14 -14.15
N LYS A 91 -22.76 1.93 -15.23
CA LYS A 91 -23.50 1.61 -16.46
C LYS A 91 -22.67 0.87 -17.50
N VAL A 92 -21.34 1.03 -17.53
CA VAL A 92 -20.49 0.49 -18.60
C VAL A 92 -19.14 0.03 -18.07
N ASN A 93 -18.78 -1.25 -18.32
CA ASN A 93 -17.47 -1.83 -17.99
C ASN A 93 -16.58 -1.90 -19.25
N THR A 94 -16.09 -0.76 -19.74
CA THR A 94 -15.13 -0.73 -20.87
C THR A 94 -13.87 0.02 -20.48
N MET A 95 -12.72 -0.43 -21.01
CA MET A 95 -11.39 0.04 -20.62
C MET A 95 -11.19 1.57 -20.75
N LEU A 96 -11.63 2.16 -21.87
CA LEU A 96 -11.53 3.62 -22.08
C LEU A 96 -12.38 4.39 -21.06
N LEU A 97 -13.52 3.81 -20.70
CA LEU A 97 -14.48 4.43 -19.81
C LEU A 97 -13.99 4.40 -18.36
N ASP A 98 -13.20 3.40 -17.98
CA ASP A 98 -12.51 3.33 -16.68
C ASP A 98 -11.52 4.50 -16.53
N THR A 99 -10.69 4.76 -17.55
CA THR A 99 -9.76 5.92 -17.52
C THR A 99 -10.49 7.25 -17.41
N MET A 100 -11.59 7.42 -18.17
CA MET A 100 -12.38 8.65 -18.15
C MET A 100 -13.13 8.85 -16.82
N CYS A 101 -13.67 7.78 -16.23
CA CYS A 101 -14.31 7.85 -14.92
C CYS A 101 -13.31 8.23 -13.84
N VAL A 102 -12.10 7.65 -13.86
CA VAL A 102 -11.05 7.96 -12.89
C VAL A 102 -10.58 9.41 -13.03
N SER A 103 -10.34 9.89 -14.26
CA SER A 103 -9.94 11.29 -14.44
C SER A 103 -11.04 12.26 -14.01
N THR A 104 -12.29 11.98 -14.40
CA THR A 104 -13.44 12.81 -14.02
C THR A 104 -13.65 12.82 -12.50
N LEU A 105 -13.42 11.69 -11.83
CA LEU A 105 -13.47 11.58 -10.37
C LEU A 105 -12.39 12.44 -9.70
N LEU A 106 -11.15 12.36 -10.17
CA LEU A 106 -10.03 13.13 -9.64
C LEU A 106 -10.26 14.64 -9.83
N ILE A 107 -10.67 15.06 -11.04
CA ILE A 107 -11.04 16.45 -11.31
C ILE A 107 -12.17 16.89 -10.38
N GLY A 108 -13.19 16.04 -10.20
CA GLY A 108 -14.30 16.30 -9.29
C GLY A 108 -13.83 16.56 -7.85
N PHE A 109 -12.91 15.75 -7.33
CA PHE A 109 -12.34 15.96 -6.00
C PHE A 109 -11.47 17.21 -5.91
N ILE A 110 -10.68 17.53 -6.95
CA ILE A 110 -9.85 18.74 -6.99
C ILE A 110 -10.72 19.99 -6.95
N LEU A 111 -11.72 20.10 -7.84
CA LEU A 111 -12.61 21.26 -7.90
C LEU A 111 -13.45 21.39 -6.64
N PHE A 112 -13.99 20.27 -6.14
CA PHE A 112 -14.75 20.26 -4.90
C PHE A 112 -13.89 20.69 -3.70
N GLY A 113 -12.65 20.19 -3.60
CA GLY A 113 -11.73 20.57 -2.53
C GLY A 113 -11.40 22.06 -2.55
N ILE A 114 -11.03 22.61 -3.71
CA ILE A 114 -10.72 24.05 -3.85
C ILE A 114 -11.96 24.90 -3.56
N SER A 115 -13.15 24.46 -3.97
CA SER A 115 -14.39 25.18 -3.64
C SER A 115 -14.60 25.28 -2.13
N LEU A 116 -14.38 24.19 -1.39
CA LEU A 116 -14.57 24.16 0.06
C LEU A 116 -13.51 24.98 0.81
N GLU A 117 -12.27 24.98 0.31
CA GLU A 117 -11.20 25.85 0.81
C GLU A 117 -11.57 27.32 0.64
N GLN A 118 -12.07 27.72 -0.55
CA GLN A 118 -12.52 29.09 -0.81
C GLN A 118 -13.72 29.51 0.04
N PHE A 119 -14.58 28.58 0.48
CA PHE A 119 -15.66 28.89 1.43
C PHE A 119 -15.16 29.27 2.84
N HIS A 120 -13.83 29.28 3.08
CA HIS A 120 -13.21 29.68 4.35
C HIS A 120 -13.85 28.95 5.54
N LEU A 121 -14.12 27.65 5.37
CA LEU A 121 -14.59 26.81 6.45
C LEU A 121 -13.57 26.83 7.59
N ALA A 122 -14.06 26.97 8.83
CA ALA A 122 -13.19 27.01 10.00
C ALA A 122 -12.35 25.73 10.12
N ASP A 123 -11.11 25.88 10.59
CA ASP A 123 -10.20 24.82 11.02
C ASP A 123 -9.99 23.68 10.00
N GLU A 124 -9.76 23.98 8.72
CA GLU A 124 -9.37 22.95 7.71
C GLU A 124 -10.35 21.76 7.60
N THR A 125 -11.59 21.97 8.07
CA THR A 125 -12.63 20.92 8.18
C THR A 125 -13.04 20.37 6.81
N TYR A 126 -12.76 21.09 5.73
CA TYR A 126 -12.99 20.61 4.37
C TYR A 126 -12.23 19.33 4.04
N LEU A 127 -11.05 19.10 4.63
CA LEU A 127 -10.28 17.86 4.44
C LEU A 127 -11.03 16.64 4.98
N LEU A 128 -11.72 16.79 6.13
CA LEU A 128 -12.59 15.74 6.68
C LEU A 128 -13.84 15.53 5.83
N ILE A 129 -14.41 16.60 5.27
CA ILE A 129 -15.55 16.50 4.34
C ILE A 129 -15.13 15.69 3.11
N ILE A 130 -13.99 16.00 2.49
CA ILE A 130 -13.47 15.26 1.34
C ILE A 130 -13.21 13.80 1.71
N CYS A 131 -12.61 13.53 2.88
CA CYS A 131 -12.38 12.18 3.36
C CYS A 131 -13.69 11.39 3.51
N SER A 132 -14.70 12.00 4.13
CA SER A 132 -16.01 11.38 4.32
C SER A 132 -16.70 11.08 2.98
N LEU A 133 -16.61 12.01 2.03
CA LEU A 133 -17.15 11.86 0.68
C LEU A 133 -16.44 10.74 -0.08
N ALA A 134 -15.11 10.64 0.03
CA ALA A 134 -14.35 9.56 -0.57
C ALA A 134 -14.77 8.19 0.00
N ILE A 135 -14.97 8.06 1.32
CA ILE A 135 -15.46 6.84 1.95
C ILE A 135 -16.86 6.48 1.44
N ILE A 136 -17.76 7.45 1.30
CA ILE A 136 -19.09 7.23 0.73
C ILE A 136 -18.97 6.72 -0.72
N CYS A 137 -18.13 7.35 -1.54
CA CYS A 137 -17.88 6.91 -2.92
C CYS A 137 -17.29 5.50 -2.99
N ILE A 138 -16.40 5.10 -2.07
CA ILE A 138 -15.86 3.72 -2.00
C ILE A 138 -17.02 2.73 -1.90
N ASN A 139 -18.06 3.06 -1.12
CA ASN A 139 -19.24 2.20 -0.95
C ASN A 139 -20.09 2.10 -2.23
N LEU A 140 -20.14 3.16 -3.03
CA LEU A 140 -20.98 3.25 -4.23
C LEU A 140 -20.37 2.63 -5.49
N VAL A 141 -19.04 2.58 -5.58
CA VAL A 141 -18.31 2.15 -6.78
C VAL A 141 -17.96 0.66 -6.71
N ARG A 142 -17.95 0.00 -7.88
CA ARG A 142 -17.52 -1.41 -8.04
C ARG A 142 -16.23 -1.58 -8.84
N ASN A 143 -15.85 -0.58 -9.62
CA ASN A 143 -14.65 -0.63 -10.46
C ASN A 143 -13.37 -0.63 -9.60
N TYR A 144 -12.49 -1.57 -9.92
CA TYR A 144 -11.19 -1.77 -9.29
C TYR A 144 -10.36 -0.48 -9.19
N ILE A 145 -10.21 0.27 -10.30
CA ILE A 145 -9.27 1.40 -10.37
C ILE A 145 -9.77 2.57 -9.54
N MET A 146 -11.07 2.85 -9.59
CA MET A 146 -11.65 3.93 -8.78
C MET A 146 -11.66 3.60 -7.29
N ILE A 147 -11.91 2.35 -6.89
CA ILE A 147 -11.77 1.98 -5.48
C ILE A 147 -10.33 2.22 -5.02
N PHE A 148 -9.35 1.84 -5.84
CA PHE A 148 -7.94 2.10 -5.56
C PHE A 148 -7.66 3.60 -5.35
N VAL A 149 -8.11 4.46 -6.27
CA VAL A 149 -7.93 5.92 -6.18
C VAL A 149 -8.68 6.52 -4.99
N LEU A 150 -9.90 6.09 -4.73
CA LEU A 150 -10.70 6.59 -3.60
C LEU A 150 -10.09 6.23 -2.24
N VAL A 151 -9.50 5.04 -2.11
CA VAL A 151 -8.77 4.67 -0.89
C VAL A 151 -7.55 5.57 -0.72
N LEU A 152 -6.78 5.84 -1.78
CA LEU A 152 -5.66 6.79 -1.75
C LEU A 152 -6.11 8.19 -1.33
N VAL A 153 -7.19 8.71 -1.94
CA VAL A 153 -7.75 10.02 -1.60
C VAL A 153 -8.17 10.03 -0.13
N SER A 154 -8.95 9.05 0.34
CA SER A 154 -9.42 9.02 1.74
C SER A 154 -8.29 8.95 2.76
N CYS A 155 -7.28 8.10 2.54
CA CYS A 155 -6.12 8.01 3.43
C CYS A 155 -5.26 9.27 3.38
N GLY A 156 -5.05 9.83 2.18
CA GLY A 156 -4.25 11.03 1.98
C GLY A 156 -4.88 12.26 2.63
N THR A 157 -6.19 12.48 2.41
CA THR A 157 -6.91 13.60 3.03
C THR A 157 -7.05 13.47 4.53
N LEU A 158 -7.14 12.24 5.05
CA LEU A 158 -7.17 12.03 6.49
C LEU A 158 -5.81 12.29 7.13
N LEU A 159 -4.71 11.89 6.49
CA LEU A 159 -3.36 12.26 6.94
C LEU A 159 -3.16 13.79 6.90
N ALA A 160 -3.54 14.43 5.79
CA ALA A 160 -3.46 15.88 5.65
C ALA A 160 -4.27 16.59 6.75
N ALA A 161 -5.50 16.15 7.01
CA ALA A 161 -6.32 16.70 8.08
C ALA A 161 -5.62 16.61 9.45
N ILE A 162 -5.05 15.44 9.80
CA ILE A 162 -4.36 15.26 11.08
C ILE A 162 -3.18 16.24 11.24
N VAL A 163 -2.43 16.48 10.16
CA VAL A 163 -1.27 17.38 10.16
C VAL A 163 -1.73 18.83 10.29
N GLU A 164 -2.71 19.26 9.50
CA GLU A 164 -3.23 20.63 9.52
C GLU A 164 -3.91 21.00 10.84
N PHE A 165 -4.58 20.04 11.50
CA PHE A 165 -5.09 20.24 12.87
C PHE A 165 -3.99 20.36 13.94
N GLY A 166 -2.71 20.25 13.56
CA GLY A 166 -1.57 20.34 14.48
C GLY A 166 -1.35 19.08 15.33
N PHE A 167 -2.05 17.97 15.03
CA PHE A 167 -1.91 16.71 15.76
C PHE A 167 -0.76 15.85 15.20
N ASN A 168 0.45 16.41 15.09
CA ASN A 168 1.62 15.72 14.53
C ASN A 168 1.93 14.38 15.22
N ASN A 169 1.68 14.29 16.53
CA ASN A 169 1.82 13.05 17.29
C ASN A 169 0.86 11.94 16.80
N LEU A 170 -0.36 12.31 16.41
CA LEU A 170 -1.32 11.38 15.82
C LEU A 170 -0.94 10.98 14.40
N ALA A 171 -0.31 11.88 13.62
CA ALA A 171 0.20 11.54 12.29
C ALA A 171 1.25 10.41 12.35
N GLN A 172 2.12 10.45 13.36
CA GLN A 172 3.12 9.40 13.60
C GLN A 172 2.52 8.05 14.00
N LEU A 173 1.35 8.02 14.66
CA LEU A 173 0.61 6.79 15.00
C LEU A 173 -0.32 6.31 13.89
N TYR A 174 -0.79 7.22 13.03
CA TYR A 174 -1.67 6.91 11.92
C TYR A 174 -1.03 5.93 10.93
N ILE A 175 0.25 6.12 10.61
CA ILE A 175 0.96 5.31 9.62
C ILE A 175 1.19 3.86 10.09
N PRO A 176 1.67 3.60 11.33
CA PRO A 176 1.64 2.27 11.92
C PRO A 176 0.23 1.66 11.98
N SER A 177 -0.82 2.46 12.18
CA SER A 177 -2.21 1.98 12.19
C SER A 177 -2.64 1.45 10.80
N ILE A 178 -2.21 2.11 9.71
CA ILE A 178 -2.34 1.56 8.35
C ILE A 178 -1.59 0.22 8.24
N GLY A 179 -0.38 0.13 8.81
CA GLY A 179 0.40 -1.11 8.87
C GLY A 179 -0.33 -2.27 9.56
N ILE A 180 -0.98 -2.00 10.70
CA ILE A 180 -1.81 -2.98 11.43
C ILE A 180 -2.98 -3.44 10.57
N LEU A 181 -3.71 -2.50 9.95
CA LEU A 181 -4.82 -2.82 9.06
C LEU A 181 -4.37 -3.66 7.86
N LEU A 182 -3.22 -3.32 7.29
CA LEU A 182 -2.63 -4.07 6.18
C LEU A 182 -2.24 -5.50 6.61
N ALA A 183 -1.56 -5.66 7.75
CA ALA A 183 -1.24 -6.97 8.30
C ALA A 183 -2.50 -7.83 8.51
N TYR A 184 -3.57 -7.23 9.05
CA TYR A 184 -4.85 -7.91 9.24
C TYR A 184 -5.44 -8.41 7.92
N LEU A 185 -5.43 -7.58 6.88
CA LEU A 185 -5.95 -7.94 5.56
C LEU A 185 -5.16 -9.05 4.89
N TYR A 186 -3.83 -9.04 4.99
CA TYR A 186 -2.98 -10.09 4.44
C TYR A 186 -3.12 -11.41 5.22
N LEU A 187 -3.10 -11.37 6.55
CA LEU A 187 -3.16 -12.59 7.38
C LEU A 187 -4.54 -13.27 7.31
N LYS A 188 -5.62 -12.50 7.13
CA LYS A 188 -6.99 -13.03 7.04
C LYS A 188 -7.53 -13.12 5.62
N GLU A 189 -6.67 -13.04 4.60
CA GLU A 189 -7.06 -13.06 3.18
C GLU A 189 -8.06 -14.19 2.87
N GLY A 190 -7.71 -15.44 3.22
CA GLY A 190 -8.57 -16.59 2.94
C GLY A 190 -9.96 -16.51 3.56
N LYS A 191 -10.07 -15.94 4.78
CA LYS A 191 -11.37 -15.78 5.46
C LYS A 191 -12.18 -14.61 4.90
N ILE A 192 -11.52 -13.54 4.43
CA ILE A 192 -12.20 -12.38 3.86
C ILE A 192 -12.76 -12.73 2.48
N ILE A 193 -11.98 -13.44 1.67
CA ILE A 193 -12.39 -13.84 0.32
C ILE A 193 -13.56 -14.84 0.41
N SER A 194 -13.48 -15.83 1.32
CA SER A 194 -14.50 -16.88 1.45
C SER A 194 -15.87 -16.37 1.91
N GLN A 195 -15.94 -15.21 2.57
CA GLN A 195 -17.20 -14.67 3.10
C GLN A 195 -18.14 -14.12 2.01
N ARG A 196 -17.71 -13.99 0.74
CA ARG A 196 -18.50 -13.43 -0.40
C ARG A 196 -19.25 -12.12 -0.09
N ASN A 197 -18.80 -11.38 0.93
CA ASN A 197 -19.39 -10.13 1.38
C ASN A 197 -18.87 -8.94 0.57
N PHE A 198 -19.42 -7.75 0.84
CA PHE A 198 -18.95 -6.47 0.31
C PHE A 198 -17.41 -6.31 0.30
N LEU A 199 -16.76 -6.76 1.38
CA LEU A 199 -15.30 -6.67 1.54
C LEU A 199 -14.53 -7.62 0.62
N SER A 200 -15.12 -8.77 0.24
CA SER A 200 -14.47 -9.79 -0.60
C SER A 200 -14.25 -9.27 -2.02
N ILE A 201 -15.27 -8.68 -2.63
CA ILE A 201 -15.22 -8.13 -4.00
C ILE A 201 -14.20 -6.98 -4.11
N ARG A 202 -14.02 -6.21 -3.03
CA ARG A 202 -13.19 -4.98 -3.00
C ARG A 202 -11.84 -5.21 -2.34
N TYR A 203 -11.57 -6.43 -1.90
CA TYR A 203 -10.37 -6.76 -1.13
C TYR A 203 -9.09 -6.40 -1.89
N ASN A 204 -8.97 -6.83 -3.15
CA ASN A 204 -7.77 -6.61 -3.95
C ASN A 204 -7.41 -5.12 -4.15
N PRO A 205 -8.33 -4.25 -4.65
CA PRO A 205 -8.00 -2.83 -4.82
C PRO A 205 -7.73 -2.14 -3.48
N ILE A 206 -8.44 -2.49 -2.40
CA ILE A 206 -8.20 -1.93 -1.06
C ILE A 206 -6.82 -2.33 -0.52
N ARG A 207 -6.46 -3.62 -0.60
CA ARG A 207 -5.14 -4.13 -0.17
C ARG A 207 -4.00 -3.43 -0.90
N ILE A 208 -4.13 -3.30 -2.22
CA ILE A 208 -3.09 -2.69 -3.04
C ILE A 208 -3.00 -1.19 -2.74
N ALA A 209 -4.14 -0.48 -2.66
CA ALA A 209 -4.16 0.93 -2.29
C ALA A 209 -3.55 1.17 -0.90
N LEU A 210 -3.91 0.38 0.12
CA LEU A 210 -3.32 0.50 1.46
C LEU A 210 -1.82 0.24 1.48
N THR A 211 -1.30 -0.62 0.59
CA THR A 211 0.15 -0.82 0.44
C THR A 211 0.81 0.48 -0.06
N PHE A 212 0.21 1.15 -1.05
CA PHE A 212 0.68 2.47 -1.51
C PHE A 212 0.49 3.56 -0.44
N CYS A 213 -0.64 3.58 0.28
CA CYS A 213 -0.85 4.50 1.40
C CYS A 213 0.24 4.34 2.47
N LEU A 214 0.62 3.09 2.78
CA LEU A 214 1.71 2.81 3.71
C LEU A 214 3.04 3.33 3.17
N LEU A 215 3.37 3.10 1.89
CA LEU A 215 4.60 3.61 1.28
C LEU A 215 4.66 5.15 1.31
N PHE A 216 3.60 5.83 0.91
CA PHE A 216 3.53 7.30 0.96
C PHE A 216 3.57 7.82 2.39
N GLY A 217 2.90 7.16 3.33
CA GLY A 217 2.97 7.50 4.76
C GLY A 217 4.38 7.31 5.32
N LEU A 218 5.05 6.20 5.03
CA LEU A 218 6.43 5.99 5.45
C LEU A 218 7.35 7.05 4.84
N ALA A 219 7.14 7.45 3.57
CA ALA A 219 7.89 8.55 2.96
C ALA A 219 7.63 9.88 3.70
N PHE A 220 6.39 10.17 4.06
CA PHE A 220 6.04 11.35 4.85
C PHE A 220 6.80 11.41 6.19
N LEU A 221 6.94 10.29 6.90
CA LEU A 221 7.75 10.23 8.13
C LEU A 221 9.23 10.57 7.93
N THR A 222 9.75 10.45 6.70
CA THR A 222 11.15 10.80 6.40
C THR A 222 11.36 12.29 6.10
N PHE A 223 10.29 13.02 5.74
CA PHE A 223 10.35 14.45 5.48
C PHE A 223 10.14 15.29 6.73
N ASP A 224 9.52 14.73 7.77
CA ASP A 224 9.28 15.43 9.02
C ASP A 224 10.62 15.68 9.76
N GLU A 225 11.16 16.90 9.59
CA GLU A 225 12.36 17.42 10.25
C GLU A 225 12.23 17.42 11.79
N HIS A 226 11.02 17.21 12.33
CA HIS A 226 10.78 17.06 13.76
C HIS A 226 11.00 15.65 14.30
N SER A 227 11.57 14.74 13.51
CA SER A 227 12.18 13.48 13.97
C SER A 227 13.44 13.70 14.82
N SER A 228 13.41 14.70 15.70
CA SER A 228 14.34 14.80 16.81
C SER A 228 14.32 13.48 17.59
N LEU A 229 15.51 13.01 17.97
CA LEU A 229 15.75 11.77 18.72
C LEU A 229 14.96 11.68 20.05
N HIS A 230 14.23 12.73 20.44
CA HIS A 230 13.43 12.86 21.65
C HIS A 230 11.91 12.74 21.45
N ASN A 231 11.41 12.47 20.25
CA ASN A 231 9.97 12.34 20.05
C ASN A 231 9.46 10.95 20.48
N TYR A 232 8.77 10.87 21.63
CA TYR A 232 8.21 9.61 22.16
C TYR A 232 7.25 8.92 21.18
N PHE A 233 6.54 9.67 20.34
CA PHE A 233 5.57 9.11 19.39
C PHE A 233 6.23 8.44 18.18
N SER A 234 7.43 8.90 17.77
CA SER A 234 8.19 8.24 16.71
C SER A 234 8.69 6.87 17.20
N TRP A 235 9.17 6.81 18.44
CA TRP A 235 9.56 5.54 19.07
C TRP A 235 8.39 4.57 19.18
N ALA A 236 7.20 5.07 19.54
CA ALA A 236 5.99 4.27 19.57
C ALA A 236 5.67 3.67 18.18
N GLY A 237 5.78 4.48 17.12
CA GLY A 237 5.61 4.00 15.74
C GLY A 237 6.60 2.90 15.36
N SER A 238 7.88 3.07 15.67
CA SER A 238 8.90 2.04 15.45
C SER A 238 8.60 0.74 16.20
N ILE A 239 8.21 0.83 17.48
CA ILE A 239 7.88 -0.32 18.32
C ILE A 239 6.69 -1.09 17.74
N ILE A 240 5.67 -0.40 17.23
CA ILE A 240 4.52 -1.03 16.56
C ILE A 240 4.99 -1.81 15.33
N PHE A 241 5.80 -1.22 14.46
CA PHE A 241 6.32 -1.92 13.28
C PHE A 241 7.24 -3.10 13.64
N ILE A 242 8.05 -2.99 14.69
CA ILE A 242 8.87 -4.11 15.19
C ILE A 242 7.95 -5.24 15.69
N GLY A 243 6.93 -4.92 16.48
CA GLY A 243 5.93 -5.88 16.93
C GLY A 243 5.23 -6.59 15.76
N LEU A 244 4.84 -5.82 14.73
CA LEU A 244 4.28 -6.37 13.50
C LEU A 244 5.27 -7.27 12.75
N CYS A 245 6.56 -6.92 12.69
CA CYS A 245 7.59 -7.79 12.12
C CYS A 245 7.64 -9.14 12.85
N PHE A 246 7.58 -9.15 14.19
CA PHE A 246 7.57 -10.39 14.97
C PHE A 246 6.32 -11.23 14.70
N VAL A 247 5.15 -10.61 14.57
CA VAL A 247 3.90 -11.32 14.20
C VAL A 247 4.05 -12.00 12.84
N VAL A 248 4.58 -11.28 11.85
CA VAL A 248 4.79 -11.83 10.49
C VAL A 248 5.87 -12.92 10.51
N LEU A 249 6.99 -12.72 11.21
CA LEU A 249 8.06 -13.73 11.36
C LEU A 249 7.53 -15.01 12.02
N HIS A 250 6.70 -14.88 13.06
CA HIS A 250 6.08 -16.03 13.70
C HIS A 250 5.31 -16.88 12.69
N ARG A 251 4.52 -16.22 11.83
CA ARG A 251 3.76 -16.89 10.79
C ARG A 251 4.64 -17.51 9.71
N ILE A 252 5.72 -16.83 9.32
CA ILE A 252 6.71 -17.38 8.37
C ILE A 252 7.34 -18.66 8.93
N PHE A 253 7.71 -18.68 10.22
CA PHE A 253 8.30 -19.86 10.85
C PHE A 253 7.33 -21.04 10.98
N GLU A 254 6.03 -20.76 11.16
CA GLU A 254 4.99 -21.80 11.08
C GLU A 254 4.90 -22.39 9.68
N VAL A 255 4.88 -21.54 8.64
CA VAL A 255 4.82 -22.00 7.23
C VAL A 255 6.07 -22.79 6.85
N LEU A 256 7.25 -22.38 7.33
CA LEU A 256 8.52 -23.07 7.09
C LEU A 256 8.75 -24.30 7.98
N SER A 257 7.79 -24.67 8.86
CA SER A 257 7.85 -25.85 9.72
C SER A 257 9.15 -25.97 10.55
N ILE A 258 9.66 -24.85 11.09
CA ILE A 258 10.90 -24.83 11.88
C ILE A 258 10.62 -25.37 13.29
N ASN A 259 10.69 -26.69 13.46
CA ASN A 259 10.36 -27.38 14.73
C ASN A 259 11.45 -27.29 15.81
N ASN A 260 12.70 -26.99 15.46
CA ASN A 260 13.79 -26.94 16.43
C ASN A 260 13.71 -25.70 17.33
N ARG A 261 13.38 -25.90 18.61
CA ARG A 261 13.23 -24.83 19.62
C ARG A 261 14.48 -23.94 19.75
N LYS A 262 15.68 -24.54 19.66
CA LYS A 262 16.96 -23.82 19.70
C LYS A 262 17.14 -22.90 18.48
N ASN A 263 16.87 -23.41 17.28
CA ASN A 263 16.99 -22.63 16.04
C ASN A 263 15.94 -21.52 15.99
N ARG A 264 14.70 -21.79 16.42
CA ARG A 264 13.65 -20.78 16.49
C ARG A 264 14.01 -19.64 17.45
N PHE A 265 14.57 -19.96 18.61
CA PHE A 265 15.06 -18.95 19.56
C PHE A 265 16.21 -18.13 18.96
N LEU A 266 17.19 -18.79 18.32
CA LEU A 266 18.33 -18.12 17.69
C LEU A 266 17.86 -17.17 16.57
N LEU A 267 16.91 -17.58 15.74
CA LEU A 267 16.34 -16.75 14.68
C LEU A 267 15.62 -15.51 15.23
N TYR A 268 14.83 -15.66 16.30
CA TYR A 268 14.19 -14.50 16.96
C TYR A 268 15.21 -13.56 17.59
N LEU A 269 16.28 -14.09 18.19
CA LEU A 269 17.34 -13.29 18.78
C LEU A 269 18.10 -12.52 17.69
N LEU A 270 18.39 -13.17 16.56
CA LEU A 270 19.02 -12.54 15.40
C LEU A 270 18.12 -11.45 14.79
N SER A 271 16.83 -11.71 14.63
CA SER A 271 15.89 -10.71 14.11
C SER A 271 15.74 -9.52 15.05
N LEU A 272 15.71 -9.75 16.36
CA LEU A 272 15.70 -8.68 17.36
C LEU A 272 16.97 -7.82 17.25
N CYS A 273 18.14 -8.45 17.13
CA CYS A 273 19.41 -7.74 17.01
C CYS A 273 19.46 -6.89 15.72
N CYS A 274 18.87 -7.38 14.62
CA CYS A 274 18.77 -6.66 13.36
C CYS A 274 17.79 -5.47 13.41
N LEU A 275 16.67 -5.62 14.13
CA LEU A 275 15.61 -4.59 14.23
C LEU A 275 15.88 -3.54 15.32
N LEU A 276 16.73 -3.85 16.31
CA LEU A 276 17.11 -2.94 17.39
C LEU A 276 17.62 -1.56 16.92
N PRO A 277 18.55 -1.46 15.95
CA PRO A 277 19.00 -0.17 15.44
C PRO A 277 17.88 0.61 14.71
N CYS A 278 16.81 -0.05 14.27
CA CYS A 278 15.68 0.59 13.58
C CYS A 278 14.69 1.29 14.53
N ILE A 279 14.86 1.20 15.86
CA ILE A 279 13.99 1.89 16.82
C ILE A 279 13.97 3.40 16.61
N LEU A 280 15.12 3.97 16.24
CA LEU A 280 15.29 5.42 16.08
C LEU A 280 14.67 5.95 14.78
N TYR A 281 14.28 5.08 13.84
CA TYR A 281 13.79 5.51 12.54
C TYR A 281 12.62 4.63 12.07
N PRO A 282 11.36 5.06 12.30
CA PRO A 282 10.16 4.25 12.06
C PRO A 282 10.02 3.81 10.61
N ALA A 283 10.48 4.64 9.65
CA ALA A 283 10.39 4.32 8.23
C ALA A 283 11.23 3.09 7.83
N LEU A 284 12.38 2.85 8.49
CA LEU A 284 13.20 1.66 8.26
C LEU A 284 12.48 0.39 8.77
N SER A 285 11.93 0.45 9.99
CA SER A 285 11.15 -0.65 10.56
C SER A 285 9.91 -0.97 9.71
N GLY A 286 9.20 0.06 9.25
CA GLY A 286 8.05 -0.08 8.35
C GLY A 286 8.40 -0.68 6.99
N ALA A 287 9.56 -0.33 6.41
CA ALA A 287 10.06 -0.92 5.16
C ALA A 287 10.32 -2.42 5.31
N ILE A 288 11.02 -2.83 6.38
CA ILE A 288 11.30 -4.24 6.69
C ILE A 288 9.99 -5.01 6.91
N PHE A 289 9.05 -4.43 7.65
CA PHE A 289 7.72 -4.99 7.84
C PHE A 289 7.01 -5.26 6.49
N LEU A 290 7.03 -4.29 5.57
CA LEU A 290 6.38 -4.42 4.27
C LEU A 290 7.04 -5.51 3.41
N ILE A 291 8.37 -5.64 3.46
CA ILE A 291 9.12 -6.72 2.78
C ILE A 291 8.70 -8.08 3.35
N LEU A 292 8.71 -8.25 4.68
CA LEU A 292 8.34 -9.51 5.33
C LEU A 292 6.89 -9.90 5.05
N LEU A 293 5.97 -8.93 5.12
CA LEU A 293 4.55 -9.16 4.86
C LEU A 293 4.33 -9.57 3.40
N SER A 294 5.00 -8.88 2.46
CA SER A 294 4.92 -9.20 1.03
C SER A 294 5.54 -10.57 0.71
N PHE A 295 6.60 -10.96 1.42
CA PHE A 295 7.20 -12.28 1.30
C PHE A 295 6.25 -13.38 1.78
N LEU A 296 5.63 -13.20 2.96
CA LEU A 296 4.69 -14.18 3.53
C LEU A 296 3.54 -14.52 2.58
N VAL A 297 3.01 -13.52 1.87
CA VAL A 297 1.85 -13.68 0.98
C VAL A 297 2.25 -13.77 -0.50
N ASN A 298 3.55 -13.83 -0.81
CA ASN A 298 4.07 -13.91 -2.18
C ASN A 298 3.59 -12.78 -3.11
N TYR A 299 3.46 -11.56 -2.56
CA TYR A 299 3.07 -10.37 -3.30
C TYR A 299 4.31 -9.67 -3.91
N LYS A 300 4.69 -10.09 -5.12
CA LYS A 300 5.92 -9.68 -5.81
C LYS A 300 6.09 -8.17 -5.94
N THR A 301 5.04 -7.44 -6.31
CA THR A 301 5.10 -5.99 -6.51
C THR A 301 5.32 -5.25 -5.19
N GLY A 302 4.63 -5.65 -4.12
CA GLY A 302 4.87 -5.09 -2.79
C GLY A 302 6.27 -5.42 -2.27
N PHE A 303 6.78 -6.61 -2.54
CA PHE A 303 8.14 -6.99 -2.17
C PHE A 303 9.20 -6.09 -2.85
N VAL A 304 9.09 -5.88 -4.17
CA VAL A 304 9.99 -4.99 -4.92
C VAL A 304 9.86 -3.54 -4.43
N LEU A 305 8.65 -3.04 -4.24
CA LEU A 305 8.43 -1.69 -3.72
C LEU A 305 9.00 -1.52 -2.30
N GLY A 306 8.90 -2.54 -1.45
CA GLY A 306 9.49 -2.54 -0.12
C GLY A 306 11.01 -2.49 -0.14
N ILE A 307 11.66 -3.22 -1.05
CA ILE A 307 13.11 -3.14 -1.22
C ILE A 307 13.53 -1.76 -1.72
N LEU A 308 12.85 -1.22 -2.75
CA LEU A 308 13.13 0.11 -3.27
C LEU A 308 12.97 1.17 -2.18
N PHE A 309 11.90 1.06 -1.37
CA PHE A 309 11.66 1.97 -0.27
C PHE A 309 12.68 1.79 0.87
N LEU A 310 13.13 0.57 1.16
CA LEU A 310 14.22 0.33 2.11
C LEU A 310 15.50 1.03 1.66
N CYS A 311 15.87 0.92 0.38
CA CYS A 311 17.02 1.64 -0.18
C CYS A 311 16.87 3.16 -0.03
N TYR A 312 15.67 3.70 -0.29
CA TYR A 312 15.37 5.11 -0.06
C TYR A 312 15.49 5.51 1.42
N ALA A 313 14.87 4.75 2.33
CA ALA A 313 14.87 5.04 3.76
C ALA A 313 16.27 4.95 4.38
N VAL A 314 17.09 3.98 3.96
CA VAL A 314 18.51 3.90 4.36
C VAL A 314 19.29 5.11 3.84
N SER A 315 19.04 5.50 2.58
CA SER A 315 19.70 6.68 2.00
C SER A 315 19.34 7.94 2.77
N ARG A 316 18.05 8.14 3.08
CA ARG A 316 17.57 9.30 3.82
C ARG A 316 18.08 9.31 5.26
N PHE A 317 18.00 8.20 5.98
CA PHE A 317 18.60 8.03 7.31
C PHE A 317 20.10 8.40 7.34
N TYR A 318 20.84 8.03 6.29
CA TYR A 318 22.26 8.40 6.18
C TYR A 318 22.48 9.91 5.96
N TYR A 319 21.59 10.59 5.25
CA TYR A 319 21.64 12.05 5.10
C TYR A 319 21.28 12.75 6.41
N ASP A 320 20.27 12.25 7.12
CA ASP A 320 19.77 12.80 8.38
C ASP A 320 20.76 12.66 9.56
N LEU A 321 21.77 11.79 9.46
CA LEU A 321 22.84 11.72 10.46
C LEU A 321 23.66 13.01 10.46
N ASP A 322 23.71 13.73 11.60
CA ASP A 322 24.57 14.91 11.84
C ASP A 322 26.07 14.55 11.99
N LEU A 323 26.60 13.76 11.06
CA LEU A 323 27.98 13.32 11.04
C LEU A 323 28.74 14.01 9.91
N THR A 324 30.04 14.23 10.12
CA THR A 324 30.90 14.77 9.07
C THR A 324 30.91 13.83 7.86
N LEU A 325 31.04 14.40 6.65
CA LEU A 325 31.14 13.64 5.40
C LEU A 325 32.23 12.55 5.45
N LEU A 326 33.32 12.82 6.18
CA LEU A 326 34.42 11.88 6.39
C LEU A 326 33.96 10.64 7.18
N THR A 327 33.32 10.84 8.34
CA THR A 327 32.84 9.74 9.18
C THR A 327 31.79 8.90 8.45
N LYS A 328 30.92 9.57 7.70
CA LYS A 328 29.92 8.96 6.81
C LYS A 328 30.57 8.03 5.76
N SER A 329 31.62 8.52 5.07
CA SER A 329 32.37 7.72 4.09
C SER A 329 33.09 6.52 4.73
N ILE A 330 33.69 6.70 5.91
CA ILE A 330 34.38 5.60 6.61
C ILE A 330 33.38 4.51 7.03
N MET A 331 32.19 4.89 7.54
CA MET A 331 31.16 3.91 7.87
C MET A 331 30.69 3.10 6.66
N MET A 332 30.48 3.74 5.51
CA MET A 332 30.11 3.04 4.27
C MET A 332 31.22 2.12 3.76
N MET A 333 32.47 2.53 3.87
CA MET A 333 33.62 1.70 3.49
C MET A 333 33.74 0.47 4.41
N VAL A 334 33.55 0.66 5.73
CA VAL A 334 33.61 -0.43 6.72
C VAL A 334 32.43 -1.39 6.56
N SER A 335 31.21 -0.90 6.36
CA SER A 335 30.05 -1.77 6.13
C SER A 335 30.16 -2.54 4.81
N GLY A 336 30.65 -1.89 3.75
CA GLY A 336 30.94 -2.54 2.46
C GLY A 336 32.02 -3.62 2.59
N ALA A 337 33.11 -3.33 3.30
CA ALA A 337 34.15 -4.31 3.59
C ALA A 337 33.62 -5.50 4.41
N PHE A 338 32.78 -5.24 5.41
CA PHE A 338 32.13 -6.27 6.21
C PHE A 338 31.24 -7.19 5.36
N PHE A 339 30.43 -6.63 4.45
CA PHE A 339 29.63 -7.43 3.52
C PHE A 339 30.49 -8.23 2.54
N LEU A 340 31.60 -7.69 2.04
CA LEU A 340 32.53 -8.42 1.18
C LEU A 340 33.20 -9.59 1.93
N ILE A 341 33.59 -9.39 3.18
CA ILE A 341 34.13 -10.45 4.03
C ILE A 341 33.08 -11.55 4.25
N LEU A 342 31.85 -11.17 4.60
CA LEU A 342 30.74 -12.13 4.76
C LEU A 342 30.45 -12.89 3.47
N TYR A 343 30.46 -12.22 2.32
CA TYR A 343 30.29 -12.86 1.02
C TYR A 343 31.40 -13.88 0.76
N PHE A 344 32.66 -13.52 0.99
CA PHE A 344 33.79 -14.41 0.78
C PHE A 344 33.76 -15.62 1.73
N VAL A 345 33.38 -15.40 3.00
CA VAL A 345 33.18 -16.46 3.99
C VAL A 345 32.03 -17.37 3.59
N SER A 346 30.89 -16.83 3.15
CA SER A 346 29.74 -17.61 2.68
C SER A 346 30.10 -18.45 1.45
N LEU A 347 30.87 -17.90 0.51
CA LEU A 347 31.38 -18.64 -0.64
C LEU A 347 32.30 -19.79 -0.22
N LYS A 348 33.16 -19.55 0.77
CA LYS A 348 34.07 -20.56 1.31
C LYS A 348 33.33 -21.69 2.03
N ILE A 349 32.25 -21.38 2.75
CA ILE A 349 31.38 -22.35 3.42
C ILE A 349 30.57 -23.16 2.40
N SER A 350 30.00 -22.52 1.38
CA SER A 350 29.25 -23.22 0.31
C SER A 350 30.12 -24.19 -0.49
N ASN A 351 31.41 -23.90 -0.64
CA ASN A 351 32.37 -24.82 -1.26
C ASN A 351 32.77 -26.00 -0.36
N HIS A 352 32.47 -25.97 0.96
CA HIS A 352 32.69 -27.09 1.87
C HIS A 352 31.48 -28.03 2.00
N GLU A 353 30.30 -27.67 1.48
CA GLU A 353 29.12 -28.56 1.42
C GLU A 353 29.06 -29.41 0.13
N LYS A 354 30.01 -29.24 -0.79
CA LYS A 354 30.10 -30.02 -2.05
C LYS A 354 31.17 -31.13 -2.07
N ASN A 355 31.84 -31.36 -0.94
CA ASN A 355 32.68 -32.54 -0.69
C ASN A 355 32.11 -33.34 0.47
#